data_AF-A0A3D2VZK8-F1
#
_entry.id   AF-A0A3D2VZK8-F1
#
_cell.length_a   1.000
_cell.length_b   1.000
_cell.length_c   1.000
_cell.angle_alpha   90.00
_cell.angle_beta   90.00
_cell.angle_gamma   90.00
#
_symmetry.space_group_name_H-M   'P 1'
#
loop_
_entity.id
_entity.type
_entity.pdbx_description
1 polymer ?
#
loop_
_entity_poly.entity_id
_entity_poly.type
_entity_poly.pdbx_seq_one_letter_code
_entity_poly.pdbx_strand_id
1 'polypeptide(L)'
;MQSPQTYRDLDKLGRDYQREVATTPQTAAEATSRDSCGAGRFAHLVGTPAAQIDRATLPARARVITPDMMVTQDFSPERLNVMVGNDGKVGSLACY
;
A
#
# COMPACT_ATOMS: atom_id res chain seq x y z
N MET A 1 6.36 -31.05 34.90
CA MET A 1 5.12 -30.30 34.63
C MET A 1 5.53 -28.91 34.16
N GLN A 2 5.42 -28.64 32.85
CA GLN A 2 5.79 -27.36 32.24
C GLN A 2 4.96 -26.21 32.86
N SER A 3 5.61 -25.09 33.16
CA SER A 3 5.03 -23.98 33.94
C SER A 3 3.80 -23.30 33.30
N PRO A 4 2.81 -22.86 34.10
CA PRO A 4 1.60 -22.16 33.64
C PRO A 4 1.81 -20.72 33.11
N GLN A 5 3.03 -20.17 33.22
CA GLN A 5 3.35 -18.84 32.69
C GLN A 5 3.37 -18.83 31.16
N THR A 6 3.90 -19.88 30.53
CA THR A 6 4.09 -19.94 29.08
C THR A 6 2.77 -19.91 28.31
N TYR A 7 1.69 -20.52 28.82
CA TYR A 7 0.38 -20.47 28.16
C TYR A 7 -0.25 -19.06 28.18
N ARG A 8 -0.11 -18.34 29.30
CA ARG A 8 -0.61 -16.96 29.43
C ARG A 8 0.12 -15.99 28.51
N ASP A 9 1.41 -16.22 28.28
CA ASP A 9 2.21 -15.41 27.35
C ASP A 9 1.78 -15.65 25.91
N LEU A 10 1.51 -16.90 25.53
CA LEU A 10 0.95 -17.25 24.22
C LEU A 10 -0.43 -16.62 24.00
N ASP A 11 -1.30 -16.60 25.02
CA ASP A 11 -2.61 -15.94 24.95
C ASP A 11 -2.50 -14.43 24.73
N LYS A 12 -1.50 -13.77 25.35
CA LYS A 12 -1.24 -12.33 25.12
C LYS A 12 -0.80 -12.08 23.69
N LEU A 13 0.19 -12.83 23.21
CA LEU A 13 0.67 -12.72 21.83
C LEU A 13 -0.44 -12.92 20.81
N GLY A 14 -1.34 -13.88 21.05
CA GLY A 14 -2.50 -14.12 20.18
C GLY A 14 -3.45 -12.92 20.11
N ARG A 15 -3.75 -12.28 21.25
CA ARG A 15 -4.59 -11.07 21.28
C ARG A 15 -3.92 -9.88 20.62
N ASP A 16 -2.62 -9.70 20.84
CA ASP A 16 -1.85 -8.60 20.26
C ASP A 16 -1.81 -8.75 18.73
N TYR A 17 -1.57 -9.96 18.22
CA TYR A 17 -1.65 -10.28 16.79
C TYR A 17 -3.05 -9.98 16.21
N GLN A 18 -4.12 -10.44 16.87
CA GLN A 18 -5.49 -10.15 16.42
C GLN A 18 -5.77 -8.64 16.32
N ARG A 19 -5.24 -7.86 17.26
CA ARG A 19 -5.41 -6.41 17.29
C ARG A 19 -4.64 -5.74 16.15
N GLU A 20 -3.42 -6.17 15.89
CA GLU A 20 -2.61 -5.70 14.76
C GLU A 20 -3.30 -5.99 13.42
N VAL A 21 -3.77 -7.23 13.23
CA VAL A 21 -4.50 -7.65 12.02
C VAL A 21 -5.78 -6.84 11.83
N ALA A 22 -6.49 -6.49 12.90
CA ALA A 22 -7.69 -5.65 12.83
C ALA A 22 -7.41 -4.20 12.41
N THR A 23 -6.19 -3.70 12.64
CA THR A 23 -5.82 -2.32 12.28
C THR A 23 -5.26 -2.19 10.86
N THR A 24 -4.65 -3.25 10.32
CA THR A 24 -4.05 -3.25 8.99
C THR A 24 -5.12 -3.33 7.89
N PRO A 25 -5.08 -2.49 6.84
CA PRO A 25 -5.99 -2.60 5.70
C PRO A 25 -5.82 -3.97 5.01
N GLN A 26 -6.94 -4.62 4.65
CA GLN A 26 -6.91 -5.94 4.01
C GLN A 26 -7.18 -5.88 2.51
N THR A 27 -7.69 -4.75 2.02
CA THR A 27 -8.02 -4.53 0.61
C THR A 27 -7.41 -3.23 0.09
N ALA A 28 -7.22 -3.15 -1.23
CA ALA A 28 -6.76 -1.92 -1.89
C ALA A 28 -7.71 -0.73 -1.65
N ALA A 29 -9.02 -0.98 -1.59
CA ALA A 29 -10.02 0.05 -1.33
C ALA A 29 -9.90 0.61 0.10
N GLU A 30 -9.72 -0.25 1.09
CA GLU A 30 -9.51 0.17 2.48
C GLU A 30 -8.17 0.90 2.64
N ALA A 31 -7.10 0.37 2.06
CA ALA A 31 -5.77 0.99 2.10
C ALA A 31 -5.79 2.39 1.48
N THR A 32 -6.41 2.52 0.30
CA THR A 32 -6.52 3.79 -0.41
C THR A 32 -7.42 4.79 0.33
N SER A 33 -8.55 4.35 0.89
CA SER A 33 -9.44 5.24 1.65
C SER A 33 -8.82 5.73 2.96
N ARG A 34 -7.92 4.94 3.56
CA ARG A 34 -7.13 5.33 4.75
C ARG A 34 -5.83 6.07 4.39
N ASP A 35 -5.53 6.27 3.11
CA ASP A 35 -4.29 6.84 2.61
C ASP A 35 -3.02 6.18 3.20
N SER A 36 -3.03 4.85 3.37
CA SER A 36 -1.93 4.14 4.04
C SER A 36 -0.58 4.30 3.34
N CYS A 37 -0.58 4.50 2.02
CA CYS A 37 0.63 4.74 1.23
C CYS A 37 0.98 6.23 1.04
N GLY A 38 0.19 7.17 1.59
CA GLY A 38 0.39 8.61 1.46
C GLY A 38 0.13 9.16 0.05
N ALA A 39 -0.74 8.51 -0.73
CA ALA A 39 -1.19 8.93 -2.06
C ALA A 39 -1.73 10.37 -2.08
N GLY A 40 -2.36 10.84 -0.99
CA GLY A 40 -2.87 12.20 -0.88
C GLY A 40 -1.81 13.28 -1.15
N ARG A 41 -0.55 13.05 -0.75
CA ARG A 41 0.59 13.96 -0.99
C ARG A 41 0.96 14.10 -2.47
N PHE A 42 0.57 13.11 -3.28
CA PHE A 42 0.91 13.02 -4.70
C PHE A 42 -0.28 13.30 -5.61
N ALA A 43 -1.44 13.71 -5.07
CA ALA A 43 -2.65 13.97 -5.85
C ALA A 43 -2.44 14.94 -7.03
N HIS A 44 -1.48 15.86 -6.91
CA HIS A 44 -1.07 16.79 -7.97
C HIS A 44 -0.50 16.11 -9.23
N LEU A 45 -0.11 14.83 -9.16
CA LEU A 45 0.37 14.07 -10.30
C LEU A 45 -0.75 13.67 -11.25
N VAL A 46 -2.01 13.58 -10.80
CA VAL A 46 -3.14 13.18 -11.66
C VAL A 46 -3.27 14.16 -12.83
N GLY A 47 -3.32 13.62 -14.05
CA GLY A 47 -3.33 14.39 -15.30
C GLY A 47 -1.94 14.81 -15.82
N THR A 48 -0.88 14.64 -15.03
CA THR A 48 0.50 14.93 -15.45
C THR A 48 1.02 13.79 -16.34
N PRO A 49 1.80 14.09 -17.39
CA PRO A 49 2.50 13.05 -18.16
C PRO A 49 3.44 12.23 -17.29
N ALA A 50 3.37 10.89 -17.36
CA ALA A 50 4.20 10.02 -16.53
C ALA A 50 5.71 10.24 -16.73
N ALA A 51 6.11 10.65 -17.94
CA ALA A 51 7.49 10.98 -18.27
C ALA A 51 8.05 12.22 -17.53
N GLN A 52 7.18 13.06 -16.92
CA GLN A 52 7.58 14.24 -16.16
C GLN A 52 7.68 13.98 -14.65
N ILE A 53 7.33 12.76 -14.20
CA ILE A 53 7.44 12.41 -12.78
C ILE A 53 8.91 12.25 -12.42
N ASP A 54 9.40 13.07 -11.50
CA ASP A 54 10.67 12.81 -10.84
C ASP A 54 10.50 11.65 -9.84
N ARG A 55 10.93 10.46 -10.27
CA ARG A 55 10.81 9.22 -9.49
C ARG A 55 11.60 9.26 -8.18
N ALA A 56 12.62 10.10 -8.06
CA ALA A 56 13.38 10.25 -6.82
C ALA A 56 12.56 10.92 -5.70
N THR A 57 11.48 11.62 -6.05
CA THR A 57 10.57 12.26 -5.09
C THR A 57 9.49 11.32 -4.55
N LEU A 58 9.32 10.14 -5.16
CA LEU A 58 8.34 9.16 -4.73
C LEU A 58 8.84 8.34 -3.53
N PRO A 59 7.92 7.74 -2.73
CA PRO A 59 8.30 6.81 -1.67
C PRO A 59 9.13 5.64 -2.21
N ALA A 60 10.05 5.10 -1.41
CA ALA A 60 11.03 4.10 -1.85
C ALA A 60 10.44 2.83 -2.50
N ARG A 61 9.18 2.49 -2.21
CA ARG A 61 8.49 1.30 -2.75
C ARG A 61 7.47 1.63 -3.85
N ALA A 62 7.34 2.90 -4.24
CA ALA A 62 6.33 3.32 -5.20
C ALA A 62 6.54 2.67 -6.58
N ARG A 63 5.42 2.37 -7.25
CA ARG A 63 5.40 1.81 -8.60
C ARG A 63 4.69 2.77 -9.53
N VAL A 64 5.28 3.01 -10.70
CA VAL A 64 4.60 3.64 -11.84
C VAL A 64 4.22 2.51 -12.78
N ILE A 65 2.92 2.32 -13.02
CA ILE A 65 2.37 1.21 -13.80
C ILE A 65 1.76 1.78 -15.08
N THR A 66 2.29 1.37 -16.22
CA THR A 66 1.76 1.73 -17.54
C THR A 66 0.90 0.59 -18.12
N PRO A 67 0.02 0.86 -19.11
CA PRO A 67 -0.93 -0.15 -19.61
C PRO A 67 -0.30 -1.42 -20.18
N ASP A 68 0.95 -1.34 -20.65
CA ASP A 68 1.72 -2.44 -21.22
C ASP A 68 2.47 -3.26 -20.16
N MET A 69 2.53 -2.80 -18.90
CA MET A 69 3.22 -3.52 -17.84
C MET A 69 2.36 -4.68 -17.31
N MET A 70 2.88 -5.90 -17.45
CA MET A 70 2.40 -7.02 -16.65
C MET A 70 2.97 -6.92 -15.23
N VAL A 71 2.10 -6.83 -14.24
CA VAL A 71 2.46 -6.76 -12.83
C VAL A 71 1.76 -7.87 -12.04
N THR A 72 2.46 -8.42 -11.04
CA THR A 72 1.86 -9.28 -10.03
C THR A 72 0.97 -8.46 -9.10
N GLN A 73 -0.14 -9.05 -8.65
CA GLN A 73 -1.09 -8.42 -7.71
C GLN A 73 -0.72 -8.70 -6.24
N ASP A 74 0.57 -8.67 -5.91
CA ASP A 74 1.05 -8.83 -4.54
C ASP A 74 0.61 -7.62 -3.69
N PHE A 75 -0.35 -7.79 -2.79
CA PHE A 75 -0.88 -6.66 -2.02
C PHE A 75 0.12 -6.13 -0.98
N SER A 76 0.33 -4.82 -0.98
CA SER A 76 1.15 -4.05 -0.04
C SER A 76 0.44 -2.71 0.27
N PRO A 77 -0.25 -2.59 1.42
CA PRO A 77 -1.06 -1.39 1.72
C PRO A 77 -0.22 -0.11 1.83
N GLU A 78 1.06 -0.21 2.14
CA GLU A 78 1.98 0.93 2.28
C GLU A 78 2.59 1.38 0.95
N ARG A 79 2.28 0.70 -0.16
CA ARG A 79 2.87 0.98 -1.47
C ARG A 79 1.99 1.89 -2.30
N LEU A 80 2.59 3.00 -2.73
CA LEU A 80 1.99 3.89 -3.71
C LEU A 80 2.07 3.29 -5.11
N ASN A 81 0.94 3.11 -5.77
CA ASN A 81 0.86 2.83 -7.21
C ASN A 81 0.37 4.07 -7.94
N VAL A 82 1.15 4.52 -8.91
CA VAL A 82 0.82 5.57 -9.86
C VAL A 82 0.37 4.89 -11.15
N MET A 83 -0.92 4.95 -11.44
CA MET A 83 -1.55 4.28 -12.58
C MET A 83 -1.57 5.22 -13.78
N VAL A 84 -0.95 4.81 -14.88
CA VAL A 84 -0.83 5.61 -16.11
C VAL A 84 -1.82 5.07 -17.13
N GLY A 85 -2.59 5.97 -17.76
CA GLY A 85 -3.54 5.64 -18.82
C GLY A 85 -2.86 5.46 -20.18
N ASN A 86 -3.65 5.06 -21.18
CA ASN A 86 -3.19 4.89 -22.57
C ASN A 86 -2.77 6.22 -23.24
N ASP A 87 -3.14 7.36 -22.68
CA ASP A 87 -2.72 8.69 -23.11
C ASP A 87 -1.36 9.12 -22.50
N GLY A 88 -0.73 8.24 -21.72
CA GLY A 88 0.57 8.47 -21.09
C GLY A 88 0.51 9.39 -19.86
N LYS A 89 -0.69 9.72 -19.36
CA LYS A 89 -0.89 10.56 -18.18
C LYS A 89 -1.27 9.72 -16.96
N VAL A 90 -0.96 10.22 -15.78
CA VAL A 90 -1.43 9.61 -14.53
C VAL A 90 -2.95 9.72 -14.46
N GLY A 91 -3.63 8.57 -14.45
CA GLY A 91 -5.08 8.49 -14.31
C GLY A 91 -5.53 8.39 -12.86
N SER A 92 -4.78 7.67 -12.01
CA SER A 92 -5.12 7.49 -10.61
C SER A 92 -3.92 7.14 -9.72
N LEU A 93 -4.13 7.27 -8.42
CA LEU A 93 -3.22 6.85 -7.37
C LEU A 93 -3.96 5.89 -6.44
N ALA A 94 -3.30 4.82 -6.01
CA ALA A 94 -3.91 3.84 -5.11
C ALA A 94 -2.86 3.12 -4.27
N CYS A 95 -3.29 2.61 -3.12
CA CYS A 95 -2.46 1.90 -2.15
C CYS A 95 -2.70 0.40 -2.25
N TYR A 96 -1.71 -0.35 -2.78
CA TYR A 96 -1.73 -1.81 -2.87
C TYR A 96 -0.41 -2.44 -3.36
#